data_AF-A0A1E7KF76-F1
#
_entry.id   AF-A0A1E7KF76-F1
#
_cell.length_a   1.000
_cell.length_b   1.000
_cell.length_c   1.000
_cell.angle_alpha   90.00
_cell.angle_beta   90.00
_cell.angle_gamma   90.00
#
_symmetry.space_group_name_H-M   'P 1'
#
loop_
_entity.id
_entity.type
_entity.pdbx_description
1 polymer ?
#
loop_
_entity_poly.entity_id
_entity_poly.type
_entity_poly.pdbx_seq_one_letter_code
_entity_poly.pdbx_strand_id
1 'polypeptide(L)'
;YFFGSLLGGVRGIGHDAELLYIAALFHDVGLGAPFHGSGRRFEVDGAQEARRFLTARQVPEDRVRRVWTAVALHTTPGIPEFMEPEVALMAAGVEYDVLGSGYGEISAADRAAVVAAHPRPAFKQGILRAFADGVQPKPETTFGNVKADVLAHYDPHFRRGDFVRAVLESPWPE
;
A
#
# COMPACT_ATOMS: atom_id res chain seq x y z
N TYR A 1 10.44 1.95 -1.97
CA TYR A 1 11.74 1.49 -1.43
C TYR A 1 12.57 2.65 -0.90
N PHE A 2 13.17 3.50 -1.75
CA PHE A 2 14.16 4.51 -1.32
C PHE A 2 13.70 5.41 -0.18
N PHE A 3 12.49 5.98 -0.25
CA PHE A 3 11.98 6.83 0.83
C PHE A 3 11.83 6.06 2.15
N GLY A 4 11.31 4.83 2.12
CA GLY A 4 11.23 3.98 3.32
C GLY A 4 12.61 3.67 3.91
N SER A 5 13.60 3.37 3.07
CA SER A 5 14.98 3.10 3.52
C SER A 5 15.64 4.35 4.13
N LEU A 6 15.49 5.52 3.49
CA LEU A 6 15.98 6.80 4.01
C LEU A 6 15.33 7.18 5.34
N LEU A 7 14.01 7.01 5.47
CA LEU A 7 13.30 7.22 6.73
C LEU A 7 13.80 6.25 7.82
N GLY A 8 14.12 5.01 7.46
CA GLY A 8 14.77 4.06 8.36
C GLY A 8 16.08 4.60 8.93
N GLY A 9 16.91 5.21 8.08
CA GLY A 9 18.14 5.88 8.50
C GLY A 9 17.88 7.08 9.43
N VAL A 10 16.97 7.97 9.04
CA VAL A 10 16.64 9.19 9.83
C VAL A 10 16.03 8.84 11.19
N ARG A 11 15.20 7.80 11.25
CA ARG A 11 14.48 7.40 12.47
C ARG A 11 15.22 6.35 13.30
N GLY A 12 16.39 5.88 12.86
CA GLY A 12 17.16 4.85 13.55
C GLY A 12 16.49 3.46 13.55
N ILE A 13 15.69 3.16 12.52
CA ILE A 13 14.96 1.89 12.38
C ILE A 13 15.76 0.93 11.48
N GLY A 14 16.42 -0.04 12.10
CA GLY A 14 17.13 -1.12 11.39
C GLY A 14 16.15 -2.09 10.72
N HIS A 15 16.41 -2.44 9.45
CA HIS A 15 15.56 -3.31 8.64
C HIS A 15 16.39 -4.18 7.68
N ASP A 16 15.79 -5.27 7.22
CA ASP A 16 16.30 -6.06 6.11
C ASP A 16 15.97 -5.34 4.79
N ALA A 17 17.01 -4.79 4.14
CA ALA A 17 16.88 -4.02 2.91
C ALA A 17 16.31 -4.85 1.74
N GLU A 18 16.61 -6.15 1.68
CA GLU A 18 16.09 -7.03 0.64
C GLU A 18 14.59 -7.24 0.80
N LEU A 19 14.12 -7.48 2.03
CA LEU A 19 12.69 -7.65 2.30
C LEU A 19 11.90 -6.36 2.05
N LEU A 20 12.42 -5.20 2.46
CA LEU A 20 11.79 -3.92 2.16
C LEU A 20 11.76 -3.64 0.64
N TYR A 21 12.82 -4.01 -0.08
CA TYR A 21 12.87 -3.88 -1.54
C TYR A 21 11.83 -4.76 -2.22
N ILE A 22 11.73 -6.03 -1.83
CA ILE A 22 10.75 -6.95 -2.39
C ILE A 22 9.33 -6.48 -2.07
N ALA A 23 9.04 -6.07 -0.83
CA ALA A 23 7.73 -5.50 -0.50
C ALA A 23 7.39 -4.30 -1.41
N ALA A 24 8.35 -3.39 -1.61
CA ALA A 24 8.16 -2.23 -2.48
C ALA A 24 7.93 -2.61 -3.96
N LEU A 25 8.55 -3.68 -4.46
CA LEU A 25 8.31 -4.16 -5.82
C LEU A 25 6.87 -4.69 -6.02
N PHE A 26 6.28 -5.29 -4.98
CA PHE A 26 4.99 -5.97 -5.10
C PHE A 26 3.79 -5.15 -4.62
N HIS A 27 3.98 -4.05 -3.88
CA HIS A 27 2.89 -3.40 -3.15
C HIS A 27 1.69 -2.98 -4.01
N ASP A 28 1.94 -2.49 -5.22
CA ASP A 28 0.91 -2.04 -6.17
C ASP A 28 0.59 -3.04 -7.29
N VAL A 29 1.23 -4.22 -7.31
CA VAL A 29 1.02 -5.23 -8.37
C VAL A 29 -0.46 -5.64 -8.49
N GLY A 30 -1.17 -5.67 -7.36
CA GLY A 30 -2.59 -6.01 -7.30
C GLY A 30 -3.53 -5.02 -8.00
N LEU A 31 -3.06 -3.85 -8.44
CA LEU A 31 -3.85 -2.91 -9.24
C LEU A 31 -3.99 -3.35 -10.72
N GLY A 32 -3.16 -4.28 -11.16
CA GLY A 32 -3.14 -4.74 -12.55
C GLY A 32 -4.42 -5.44 -12.99
N ALA A 33 -4.70 -5.37 -14.30
CA ALA A 33 -5.89 -5.98 -14.92
C ALA A 33 -6.18 -7.45 -14.54
N PRO A 34 -5.17 -8.34 -14.37
CA PRO A 34 -5.43 -9.72 -13.94
C PRO A 34 -6.15 -9.85 -12.59
N PHE A 35 -6.12 -8.82 -11.74
CA PHE A 35 -6.68 -8.84 -10.40
C PHE A 35 -8.03 -8.14 -10.29
N HIS A 36 -8.54 -7.54 -11.37
CA HIS A 36 -9.80 -6.78 -11.35
C HIS A 36 -10.99 -7.64 -10.92
N GLY A 37 -10.99 -8.93 -11.26
CA GLY A 37 -12.04 -9.88 -10.87
C GLY A 37 -11.76 -10.72 -9.62
N SER A 38 -10.72 -10.39 -8.83
CA SER A 38 -10.30 -11.24 -7.71
C SER A 38 -11.26 -11.25 -6.51
N GLY A 39 -12.11 -10.22 -6.38
CA GLY A 39 -12.93 -9.97 -5.18
C GLY A 39 -12.11 -9.59 -3.93
N ARG A 40 -10.80 -9.41 -4.07
CA ARG A 40 -9.90 -9.03 -2.97
C ARG A 40 -9.44 -7.58 -3.12
N ARG A 41 -9.14 -6.96 -1.99
CA ARG A 41 -8.34 -5.73 -1.92
C ARG A 41 -7.05 -5.88 -2.73
N PHE A 42 -6.66 -4.85 -3.49
CA PHE A 42 -5.47 -4.90 -4.34
C PHE A 42 -4.19 -5.11 -3.51
N GLU A 43 -4.17 -4.63 -2.27
CA GLU A 43 -3.06 -4.83 -1.33
C GLU A 43 -2.89 -6.32 -1.02
N VAL A 44 -4.00 -7.05 -0.87
CA VAL A 44 -3.98 -8.50 -0.65
C VAL A 44 -3.55 -9.23 -1.93
N ASP A 45 -4.02 -8.81 -3.10
CA ASP A 45 -3.57 -9.38 -4.37
C ASP A 45 -2.05 -9.25 -4.57
N GLY A 46 -1.49 -8.05 -4.33
CA GLY A 46 -0.05 -7.81 -4.35
C GLY A 46 0.70 -8.66 -3.32
N ALA A 47 0.16 -8.80 -2.11
CA ALA A 47 0.78 -9.59 -1.05
C ALA A 47 0.83 -11.09 -1.42
N GLN A 48 -0.23 -11.61 -2.06
CA GLN A 48 -0.25 -13.00 -2.53
C GLN A 48 0.78 -13.25 -3.64
N GLU A 49 0.97 -12.29 -4.56
CA GLU A 49 2.02 -12.39 -5.57
C GLU A 49 3.42 -12.35 -4.96
N ALA A 50 3.65 -11.49 -3.97
CA ALA A 50 4.91 -11.45 -3.23
C ALA A 50 5.19 -12.80 -2.54
N ARG A 51 4.18 -13.36 -1.87
CA ARG A 51 4.26 -14.68 -1.25
C ARG A 51 4.60 -15.76 -2.27
N ARG A 52 3.87 -15.83 -3.38
CA ARG A 52 4.12 -16.80 -4.45
C ARG A 52 5.56 -16.70 -4.98
N PHE A 53 6.04 -15.48 -5.20
CA PHE A 53 7.40 -15.22 -5.68
C PHE A 53 8.48 -15.71 -4.71
N LEU A 54 8.31 -15.44 -3.41
CA LEU A 54 9.26 -15.78 -2.36
C LEU A 54 9.24 -17.28 -2.03
N THR A 55 8.06 -17.89 -1.92
CA THR A 55 7.91 -19.33 -1.67
C THR A 55 8.51 -20.15 -2.81
N ALA A 56 8.35 -19.72 -4.07
CA ALA A 56 9.00 -20.37 -5.22
C ALA A 56 10.54 -20.33 -5.16
N ARG A 57 11.12 -19.45 -4.34
CA ARG A 57 12.55 -19.31 -4.08
C ARG A 57 12.98 -19.93 -2.75
N GLN A 58 12.08 -20.67 -2.10
CA GLN A 58 12.34 -21.34 -0.82
C GLN A 58 12.78 -20.37 0.28
N VAL A 59 12.32 -19.11 0.21
CA VAL A 59 12.56 -18.13 1.27
C VAL A 59 11.84 -18.59 2.54
N PRO A 60 12.47 -18.51 3.73
CA PRO A 60 11.86 -18.86 5.00
C PRO A 60 10.48 -18.20 5.23
N GLU A 61 9.53 -18.96 5.79
CA GLU A 61 8.13 -18.54 5.96
C GLU A 61 7.98 -17.26 6.81
N ASP A 62 8.89 -17.00 7.75
CA ASP A 62 8.87 -15.78 8.55
C ASP A 62 9.18 -14.52 7.72
N ARG A 63 10.12 -14.62 6.77
CA ARG A 63 10.45 -13.56 5.81
C ARG A 63 9.32 -13.37 4.80
N VAL A 64 8.74 -14.48 4.32
CA VAL A 64 7.54 -14.47 3.46
C VAL A 64 6.40 -13.73 4.14
N ARG A 65 6.11 -14.07 5.41
CA ARG A 65 5.06 -13.42 6.21
C ARG A 65 5.32 -11.93 6.37
N ARG A 66 6.56 -11.52 6.69
CA ARG A 66 6.91 -10.09 6.84
C ARG A 66 6.67 -9.29 5.57
N VAL A 67 7.10 -9.80 4.41
CA VAL A 67 6.85 -9.13 3.11
C VAL A 67 5.37 -9.11 2.79
N TRP A 68 4.65 -10.23 3.01
CA TRP A 68 3.21 -10.28 2.80
C TRP A 68 2.49 -9.23 3.65
N THR A 69 2.83 -9.11 4.93
CA THR A 69 2.24 -8.13 5.85
C THR A 69 2.56 -6.70 5.44
N ALA A 70 3.82 -6.42 5.08
CA ALA A 70 4.24 -5.09 4.62
C ALA A 70 3.44 -4.66 3.38
N VAL A 71 3.21 -5.57 2.43
CA VAL A 71 2.38 -5.29 1.26
C VAL A 71 0.90 -5.20 1.62
N ALA A 72 0.36 -6.08 2.46
CA ALA A 72 -1.07 -6.07 2.76
C ALA A 72 -1.53 -4.80 3.52
N LEU A 73 -0.64 -4.20 4.32
CA LEU A 73 -0.97 -3.09 5.21
C LEU A 73 -0.46 -1.72 4.75
N HIS A 74 0.25 -1.62 3.61
CA HIS A 74 0.92 -0.37 3.20
C HIS A 74 -0.01 0.84 2.98
N THR A 75 -1.32 0.63 2.84
CA THR A 75 -2.36 1.67 2.71
C THR A 75 -3.29 1.77 3.91
N THR A 76 -2.89 1.21 5.06
CA THR A 76 -3.72 1.18 6.28
C THR A 76 -3.08 2.05 7.36
N PRO A 77 -3.24 3.38 7.34
CA PRO A 77 -2.60 4.27 8.30
C PRO A 77 -2.94 3.92 9.75
N GLY A 78 -2.01 4.15 10.66
CA GLY A 78 -2.22 3.97 12.11
C GLY A 78 -2.00 2.54 12.62
N ILE A 79 -1.60 1.60 11.76
CA ILE A 79 -1.29 0.22 12.15
C ILE A 79 0.19 -0.13 11.86
N PRO A 80 0.72 0.06 10.63
CA PRO A 80 2.07 -0.38 10.28
C PRO A 80 3.18 0.19 11.14
N GLU A 81 3.05 1.42 11.66
CA GLU A 81 4.12 2.05 12.44
C GLU A 81 4.44 1.34 13.77
N PHE A 82 3.55 0.46 14.24
CA PHE A 82 3.70 -0.34 15.46
C PHE A 82 4.14 -1.79 15.19
N MET A 83 4.46 -2.13 13.94
CA MET A 83 4.80 -3.48 13.49
C MET A 83 6.31 -3.63 13.21
N GLU A 84 6.71 -4.76 12.61
CA GLU A 84 8.10 -5.01 12.24
C GLU A 84 8.67 -3.91 11.33
N PRO A 85 10.00 -3.65 11.39
CA PRO A 85 10.64 -2.57 10.64
C PRO A 85 10.29 -2.51 9.16
N GLU A 86 10.23 -3.66 8.47
CA GLU A 86 9.89 -3.71 7.05
C GLU A 86 8.44 -3.28 6.78
N VAL A 87 7.52 -3.58 7.69
CA VAL A 87 6.11 -3.21 7.60
C VAL A 87 5.96 -1.70 7.82
N ALA A 88 6.57 -1.19 8.89
CA ALA A 88 6.55 0.22 9.24
C ALA A 88 7.17 1.10 8.13
N LEU A 89 8.35 0.72 7.63
CA LEU A 89 9.06 1.50 6.62
C LEU A 89 8.47 1.37 5.22
N MET A 90 7.79 0.27 4.90
CA MET A 90 7.04 0.15 3.65
C MET A 90 5.87 1.14 3.62
N ALA A 91 5.06 1.17 4.67
CA ALA A 91 3.95 2.13 4.80
C ALA A 91 4.47 3.57 4.81
N ALA A 92 5.47 3.88 5.64
CA ALA A 92 6.05 5.23 5.71
C ALA A 92 6.63 5.70 4.36
N GLY A 93 7.24 4.78 3.59
CA GLY A 93 7.73 5.09 2.25
C GLY A 93 6.60 5.45 1.27
N VAL A 94 5.47 4.75 1.33
CA VAL A 94 4.27 5.06 0.51
C VAL A 94 3.65 6.39 0.94
N GLU A 95 3.49 6.60 2.24
CA GLU A 95 2.93 7.84 2.77
C GLU A 95 3.80 9.05 2.40
N TYR A 96 5.13 8.92 2.46
CA TYR A 96 6.04 9.95 2.01
C TYR A 96 5.87 10.24 0.51
N ASP A 97 5.85 9.19 -0.33
CA ASP A 97 5.82 9.36 -1.77
C ASP A 97 4.47 9.89 -2.29
N VAL A 98 3.36 9.43 -1.70
CA VAL A 98 2.00 9.74 -2.16
C VAL A 98 1.41 10.94 -1.44
N LEU A 99 1.53 11.01 -0.12
CA LEU A 99 0.89 12.03 0.72
C LEU A 99 1.84 13.17 1.10
N GLY A 100 3.17 12.94 1.01
CA GLY A 100 4.16 13.87 1.53
C GLY A 100 4.23 13.86 3.07
N SER A 101 3.75 12.79 3.72
CA SER A 101 3.87 12.64 5.18
C SER A 101 5.33 12.69 5.59
N GLY A 102 5.65 13.51 6.60
CA GLY A 102 7.03 13.65 7.06
C GLY A 102 7.98 14.27 6.02
N TYR A 103 7.47 15.04 5.04
CA TYR A 103 8.27 15.56 3.92
C TYR A 103 9.61 16.16 4.34
N GLY A 104 9.64 16.92 5.45
CA GLY A 104 10.84 17.56 5.98
C GLY A 104 11.88 16.63 6.64
N GLU A 105 11.56 15.36 6.89
CA GLU A 105 12.47 14.42 7.55
C GLU A 105 13.65 14.00 6.66
N ILE A 106 13.42 13.84 5.35
CA ILE A 106 14.47 13.55 4.38
C ILE A 106 15.09 14.86 3.90
N SER A 107 16.39 14.88 3.62
CA SER A 107 17.06 16.08 3.11
C SER A 107 16.58 16.44 1.69
N ALA A 108 16.69 17.73 1.31
CA ALA A 108 16.37 18.14 -0.06
C ALA A 108 17.28 17.49 -1.11
N ALA A 109 18.54 17.24 -0.74
CA ALA A 109 19.52 16.57 -1.61
C ALA A 109 19.14 15.11 -1.86
N ASP A 110 18.76 14.36 -0.82
CA ASP A 110 18.35 12.95 -0.96
C ASP A 110 17.04 12.82 -1.76
N ARG A 111 16.06 13.69 -1.50
CA ARG A 111 14.85 13.77 -2.33
C ARG A 111 15.19 13.99 -3.80
N ALA A 112 16.07 14.94 -4.10
CA ALA A 112 16.47 15.25 -5.46
C ALA A 112 17.20 14.08 -6.12
N ALA A 113 18.07 13.37 -5.39
CA ALA A 113 18.76 12.18 -5.87
C ALA A 113 17.79 11.05 -6.23
N VAL A 114 16.80 10.78 -5.37
CA VAL A 114 15.77 9.76 -5.65
C VAL A 114 14.95 10.13 -6.89
N VAL A 115 14.50 11.39 -7.03
CA VAL A 115 13.72 11.84 -8.19
C VAL A 115 14.55 11.88 -9.47
N ALA A 116 15.86 12.15 -9.38
CA ALA A 116 16.75 12.08 -10.53
C ALA A 116 16.93 10.64 -11.03
N ALA A 117 17.06 9.67 -10.12
CA ALA A 117 17.16 8.25 -10.45
C ALA A 117 15.82 7.64 -10.89
N HIS A 118 14.71 8.11 -10.30
CA HIS A 118 13.35 7.65 -10.57
C HIS A 118 12.42 8.83 -10.86
N PRO A 119 12.45 9.35 -12.11
CA PRO A 119 11.59 10.44 -12.51
C PRO A 119 10.11 10.09 -12.33
N ARG A 120 9.32 11.07 -11.86
CA ARG A 120 7.91 10.87 -11.50
C ARG A 120 6.94 11.84 -12.22
N PRO A 121 7.04 11.97 -13.57
CA PRO A 121 6.20 12.90 -14.32
C PRO A 121 4.71 12.54 -14.15
N ALA A 122 3.88 13.56 -13.88
CA ALA A 122 2.43 13.40 -13.65
C ALA A 122 2.05 12.34 -12.60
N PHE A 123 2.97 11.97 -11.70
CA PHE A 123 2.78 10.84 -10.78
C PHE A 123 1.48 10.93 -9.98
N LYS A 124 1.13 12.11 -9.46
CA LYS A 124 -0.09 12.30 -8.67
C LYS A 124 -1.35 11.89 -9.44
N GLN A 125 -1.44 12.26 -10.71
CA GLN A 125 -2.57 11.88 -11.57
C GLN A 125 -2.49 10.39 -11.94
N GLY A 126 -1.29 9.89 -12.25
CA GLY A 126 -1.07 8.50 -12.62
C GLY A 126 -1.44 7.52 -11.51
N ILE A 127 -0.99 7.75 -10.28
CA ILE A 127 -1.26 6.86 -9.15
C ILE A 127 -2.75 6.87 -8.75
N LEU A 128 -3.40 8.05 -8.77
CA LEU A 128 -4.84 8.16 -8.52
C LEU A 128 -5.65 7.43 -9.59
N ARG A 129 -5.25 7.54 -10.86
CA ARG A 129 -5.88 6.80 -11.96
C ARG A 129 -5.68 5.28 -11.80
N ALA A 130 -4.48 4.84 -11.45
CA ALA A 130 -4.20 3.42 -11.20
C ALA A 130 -5.04 2.86 -10.06
N PHE A 131 -5.20 3.62 -8.96
CA PHE A 131 -6.11 3.25 -7.87
C PHE A 131 -7.56 3.17 -8.33
N ALA A 132 -8.04 4.14 -9.12
CA ALA A 132 -9.40 4.12 -9.64
C ALA A 132 -9.63 2.90 -10.54
N ASP A 133 -8.78 2.70 -11.56
CA ASP A 133 -8.92 1.61 -12.52
C ASP A 133 -8.78 0.23 -11.86
N GLY A 134 -7.89 0.09 -10.87
CA GLY A 134 -7.67 -1.17 -10.16
C GLY A 134 -8.79 -1.58 -9.19
N VAL A 135 -9.54 -0.61 -8.69
CA VAL A 135 -10.52 -0.82 -7.60
C VAL A 135 -11.97 -0.67 -8.07
N GLN A 136 -12.23 0.12 -9.11
CA GLN A 136 -13.57 0.31 -9.68
C GLN A 136 -14.28 -1.01 -10.06
N PRO A 137 -13.61 -2.06 -10.55
CA PRO A 137 -14.25 -3.35 -10.84
C PRO A 137 -14.73 -4.13 -9.61
N LYS A 138 -14.25 -3.77 -8.42
CA LYS A 138 -14.50 -4.43 -7.13
C LYS A 138 -14.72 -3.39 -6.02
N PRO A 139 -15.72 -2.50 -6.18
CA PRO A 139 -15.90 -1.32 -5.34
C PRO A 139 -16.19 -1.64 -3.87
N GLU A 140 -16.76 -2.82 -3.59
CA GLU A 140 -17.00 -3.33 -2.24
C GLU A 140 -15.72 -3.49 -1.41
N THR A 141 -14.57 -3.68 -2.06
CA THR A 141 -13.27 -3.81 -1.40
C THR A 141 -12.77 -2.48 -0.80
N THR A 142 -13.46 -1.37 -1.06
CA THR A 142 -13.14 -0.05 -0.49
C THR A 142 -13.75 0.22 0.89
N PHE A 143 -14.63 -0.66 1.37
CA PHE A 143 -15.27 -0.47 2.67
C PHE A 143 -14.24 -0.36 3.79
N GLY A 144 -14.27 0.75 4.52
CA GLY A 144 -13.34 1.03 5.61
C GLY A 144 -11.92 1.46 5.21
N ASN A 145 -11.65 1.84 3.95
CA ASN A 145 -10.33 2.32 3.54
C ASN A 145 -10.35 3.52 2.57
N VAL A 146 -9.19 4.15 2.41
CA VAL A 146 -9.02 5.41 1.65
C VAL A 146 -9.31 5.29 0.14
N LYS A 147 -9.40 4.08 -0.41
CA LYS A 147 -9.75 3.91 -1.83
C LYS A 147 -11.21 4.28 -2.12
N ALA A 148 -12.07 4.34 -1.09
CA ALA A 148 -13.40 4.90 -1.22
C ALA A 148 -13.38 6.40 -1.60
N ASP A 149 -12.35 7.15 -1.16
CA ASP A 149 -12.16 8.55 -1.57
C ASP A 149 -11.78 8.66 -3.04
N VAL A 150 -10.94 7.75 -3.52
CA VAL A 150 -10.55 7.68 -4.93
C VAL A 150 -11.78 7.38 -5.79
N LEU A 151 -12.55 6.34 -5.47
CA LEU A 151 -13.74 6.00 -6.27
C LEU A 151 -14.78 7.12 -6.23
N ALA A 152 -15.04 7.74 -5.08
CA ALA A 152 -15.96 8.87 -5.00
C ALA A 152 -15.53 10.07 -5.86
N HIS A 153 -14.23 10.23 -6.12
CA HIS A 153 -13.72 11.28 -7.00
C HIS A 153 -13.86 10.93 -8.49
N TYR A 154 -13.64 9.66 -8.87
CA TYR A 154 -13.59 9.24 -10.28
C TYR A 154 -14.89 8.65 -10.82
N ASP A 155 -15.79 8.19 -9.95
CA ASP A 155 -17.08 7.61 -10.32
C ASP A 155 -18.21 8.37 -9.59
N PRO A 156 -18.99 9.22 -10.29
CA PRO A 156 -20.10 9.96 -9.69
C PRO A 156 -21.28 9.07 -9.25
N HIS A 157 -21.30 7.81 -9.67
CA HIS A 157 -22.31 6.83 -9.28
C HIS A 157 -21.87 5.94 -8.12
N PHE A 158 -20.58 5.99 -7.74
CA PHE A 158 -20.07 5.22 -6.61
C PHE A 158 -20.73 5.68 -5.30
N ARG A 159 -21.25 4.70 -4.54
CA ARG A 159 -21.80 4.92 -3.21
C ARG A 159 -20.91 4.22 -2.20
N ARG A 160 -20.39 5.00 -1.24
CA ARG A 160 -19.63 4.47 -0.12
C ARG A 160 -20.51 3.54 0.71
N GLY A 161 -19.93 2.44 1.16
CA GLY A 161 -20.55 1.65 2.23
C GLY A 161 -20.60 2.45 3.52
N ASP A 162 -21.65 2.23 4.31
CA ASP A 162 -21.89 2.90 5.58
C ASP A 162 -21.79 1.86 6.71
N PHE A 163 -20.80 2.03 7.58
CA PHE A 163 -20.58 1.12 8.70
C PHE A 163 -21.68 1.19 9.75
N VAL A 164 -22.19 2.38 10.06
CA VAL A 164 -23.27 2.54 11.04
C VAL A 164 -24.51 1.82 10.53
N ARG A 165 -24.84 2.00 9.25
CA ARG A 165 -25.95 1.30 8.62
C ARG A 165 -25.74 -0.23 8.63
N ALA A 166 -24.55 -0.72 8.29
CA ALA A 166 -24.25 -2.15 8.31
C ALA A 166 -24.43 -2.78 9.70
N VAL A 167 -24.11 -2.04 10.77
CA VAL A 167 -24.34 -2.48 12.16
C VAL A 167 -25.83 -2.47 12.51
N LEU A 168 -26.55 -1.38 12.21
CA LEU A 168 -27.98 -1.23 12.52
C LEU A 168 -28.89 -2.18 11.73
N GLU A 169 -28.48 -2.54 10.50
CA GLU A 169 -29.21 -3.48 9.63
C GLU A 169 -28.72 -4.93 9.76
N SER A 170 -27.82 -5.21 10.72
CA SER A 170 -27.35 -6.57 11.00
C SER A 170 -28.52 -7.51 11.32
N PRO A 171 -28.54 -8.75 10.80
CA PRO A 171 -29.61 -9.71 11.10
C PRO A 171 -29.54 -10.25 12.53
N TRP A 172 -28.47 -9.95 13.27
CA TRP A 172 -28.38 -10.29 14.68
C TRP A 172 -29.40 -9.46 15.49
N PRO A 173 -30.23 -10.08 16.34
CA PRO A 173 -30.95 -9.33 17.38
C PRO A 173 -29.92 -8.70 18.34
N GLU A 174 -30.35 -7.73 19.17
CA GLU A 174 -29.51 -7.03 20.17
C GLU A 174 -28.34 -7.86 20.73
#